data_AF-A0A951BND0-F1
#
_entry.id   AF-A0A951BND0-F1
#
_cell.length_a   1.000
_cell.length_b   1.000
_cell.length_c   1.000
_cell.angle_alpha   90.00
_cell.angle_beta   90.00
_cell.angle_gamma   90.00
#
_symmetry.space_group_name_H-M   'P 1'
#
loop_
_entity.id
_entity.type
_entity.pdbx_description
1 polymer ?
#
loop_
_entity_poly.entity_id
_entity_poly.type
_entity_poly.pdbx_seq_one_letter_code
_entity_poly.pdbx_strand_id
1 'polypeptide(L)'
;MTELLAVPAAEEVVADRAHRPAAGGRFRPGTGITDARPGDVVLIHGVGRLATFIRFFQRLRYRSPNDRPLTYWSHAALVVHSEGYLIEVLHTGVVMSSIKKYRDQDYYCVRLGLSEADRRAAARFAFSCLRQKYGALGFVLLGFSLLSGDLFEVPDRGQQGCAAMIVRALEQAGLKFDRKPPDMMPCDLAKHFGVVP
;
A
#
# COMPACT_ATOMS: atom_id res chain seq x y z
N MET A 1 40.99 -41.88 9.21
CA MET A 1 40.39 -41.29 10.42
C MET A 1 40.09 -39.85 10.08
N THR A 2 38.86 -39.57 9.68
CA THR A 2 38.44 -38.37 8.94
C THR A 2 37.99 -37.30 9.93
N GLU A 3 38.68 -36.16 9.96
CA GLU A 3 38.24 -34.98 10.72
C GLU A 3 36.96 -34.41 10.10
N LEU A 4 35.88 -34.39 10.88
CA LEU A 4 34.69 -33.59 10.59
C LEU A 4 35.03 -32.12 10.86
N LEU A 5 35.19 -31.34 9.79
CA LEU A 5 35.09 -29.88 9.84
C LEU A 5 33.64 -29.50 10.15
N ALA A 6 33.39 -29.13 11.40
CA ALA A 6 32.15 -28.51 11.81
C ALA A 6 32.01 -27.15 11.12
N VAL A 7 31.03 -27.05 10.22
CA VAL A 7 30.57 -25.78 9.65
C VAL A 7 29.89 -24.99 10.78
N PRO A 8 30.34 -23.78 11.13
CA PRO A 8 29.62 -22.98 12.10
C PRO A 8 28.25 -22.61 11.53
N ALA A 9 27.21 -22.94 12.29
CA ALA A 9 25.85 -22.55 12.01
C ALA A 9 25.82 -21.02 11.84
N ALA A 10 25.39 -20.58 10.67
CA ALA A 10 25.04 -19.18 10.45
C ALA A 10 23.86 -18.87 11.38
N GLU A 11 24.15 -18.24 12.52
CA GLU A 11 23.16 -17.46 13.24
C GLU A 11 22.69 -16.36 12.29
N GLU A 12 21.56 -16.63 11.64
CA GLU A 12 20.82 -15.66 10.87
C GLU A 12 20.28 -14.62 11.85
N VAL A 13 21.09 -13.59 12.10
CA VAL A 13 20.65 -12.35 12.74
C VAL A 13 19.65 -11.72 11.77
N VAL A 14 18.39 -12.14 11.87
CA VAL A 14 17.25 -11.39 11.33
C VAL A 14 17.11 -10.17 12.23
N ALA A 15 18.03 -9.22 12.02
CA ALA A 15 17.89 -7.87 12.54
C ALA A 15 16.53 -7.38 12.07
N ASP A 16 15.69 -7.00 13.03
CA ASP A 16 14.44 -6.29 12.81
C ASP A 16 14.73 -5.13 11.85
N ARG A 17 14.42 -5.33 10.55
CA ARG A 17 14.59 -4.32 9.51
C ARG A 17 13.49 -3.30 9.71
N ALA A 18 13.64 -2.47 10.73
CA ALA A 18 12.75 -1.37 11.04
C ALA A 18 12.87 -0.32 9.93
N HIS A 19 12.14 -0.54 8.83
CA HIS A 19 12.00 0.38 7.72
C HIS A 19 11.12 1.56 8.15
N ARG A 20 11.67 2.47 8.95
CA ARG A 20 11.00 3.74 9.27
C ARG A 20 10.76 4.53 7.97
N PRO A 21 9.60 5.17 7.79
CA PRO A 21 9.39 6.09 6.67
C PRO A 21 10.41 7.23 6.75
N ALA A 22 11.14 7.45 5.66
CA ALA A 22 12.31 8.34 5.61
C ALA A 22 11.94 9.80 5.30
N ALA A 23 10.76 10.24 5.74
CA ALA A 23 10.07 11.49 5.35
C ALA A 23 9.51 11.51 3.92
N GLY A 24 8.19 11.64 3.82
CA GLY A 24 7.46 11.86 2.57
C GLY A 24 7.11 13.33 2.33
N GLY A 25 6.34 13.61 1.28
CA GLY A 25 5.86 14.95 0.96
C GLY A 25 4.43 14.97 0.45
N ARG A 26 3.64 15.96 0.87
CA ARG A 26 2.32 16.25 0.32
C ARG A 26 2.45 17.10 -0.94
N PHE A 27 1.72 16.72 -1.97
CA PHE A 27 1.65 17.41 -3.25
C PHE A 27 0.20 17.80 -3.50
N ARG A 28 -0.04 19.12 -3.44
CA ARG A 28 -1.34 19.71 -3.75
C ARG A 28 -1.57 19.70 -5.26
N PRO A 29 -2.83 19.85 -5.70
CA PRO A 29 -3.13 20.03 -7.12
C PRO A 29 -2.19 21.05 -7.78
N GLY A 30 -1.58 20.65 -8.89
CA GLY A 30 -0.60 21.43 -9.65
C GLY A 30 0.86 21.16 -9.33
N THR A 31 1.20 20.50 -8.21
CA THR A 31 2.58 20.11 -7.88
C THR A 31 2.90 18.67 -8.27
N GLY A 32 4.18 18.35 -8.46
CA GLY A 32 4.64 17.06 -8.99
C GLY A 32 5.78 16.47 -8.17
N ILE A 33 5.87 15.14 -8.11
CA ILE A 33 7.01 14.44 -7.50
C ILE A 33 8.24 14.63 -8.39
N THR A 34 9.36 15.02 -7.79
CA THR A 34 10.64 15.21 -8.49
C THR A 34 11.69 14.14 -8.19
N ASP A 35 11.54 13.38 -7.10
CA ASP A 35 12.46 12.30 -6.68
C ASP A 35 11.65 11.09 -6.21
N ALA A 36 10.91 10.50 -7.16
CA ALA A 36 10.17 9.27 -6.95
C ALA A 36 11.14 8.09 -6.93
N ARG A 37 10.97 7.14 -6.01
CA ARG A 37 11.80 5.94 -5.98
C ARG A 37 10.95 4.68 -6.00
N PRO A 38 11.36 3.63 -6.71
CA PRO A 38 10.67 2.35 -6.64
C PRO A 38 10.48 1.89 -5.19
N GLY A 39 9.29 1.40 -4.86
CA GLY A 39 8.91 1.01 -3.51
C GLY A 39 8.32 2.14 -2.66
N ASP A 40 8.37 3.40 -3.09
CA ASP A 40 7.63 4.48 -2.41
C ASP A 40 6.12 4.31 -2.61
N VAL A 41 5.34 4.78 -1.64
CA VAL A 41 3.87 4.65 -1.65
C VAL A 41 3.23 6.00 -1.90
N VAL A 42 2.24 6.06 -2.78
CA VAL A 42 1.46 7.26 -3.03
C VAL A 42 0.06 7.08 -2.47
N LEU A 43 -0.34 7.92 -1.52
CA LEU A 43 -1.71 8.02 -1.01
C LEU A 43 -2.43 9.13 -1.75
N ILE A 44 -3.63 8.86 -2.25
CA ILE A 44 -4.32 9.77 -3.17
C ILE A 44 -5.70 10.11 -2.64
N HIS A 45 -6.02 11.41 -2.65
CA HIS A 45 -7.37 11.89 -2.50
C HIS A 45 -8.10 11.77 -3.84
N GLY A 46 -8.69 10.60 -4.07
CA GLY A 46 -9.42 10.32 -5.29
C GLY A 46 -10.67 11.18 -5.40
N VAL A 47 -10.98 11.57 -6.64
CA VAL A 47 -12.23 12.24 -7.00
C VAL A 47 -13.28 11.24 -7.50
N GLY A 48 -14.57 11.57 -7.35
CA GLY A 48 -15.69 10.77 -7.84
C GLY A 48 -16.41 9.90 -6.81
N ARG A 49 -17.39 9.11 -7.31
CA ARG A 49 -18.33 8.34 -6.47
C ARG A 49 -17.66 7.21 -5.70
N LEU A 50 -16.80 6.42 -6.36
CA LEU A 50 -16.08 5.32 -5.71
C LEU A 50 -15.17 5.82 -4.59
N ALA A 51 -14.42 6.90 -4.83
CA ALA A 51 -13.57 7.51 -3.82
C ALA A 51 -14.37 8.00 -2.60
N THR A 52 -15.54 8.61 -2.83
CA THR A 52 -16.44 9.04 -1.76
C THR A 52 -16.96 7.85 -0.94
N PHE A 53 -17.32 6.76 -1.61
CA PHE A 53 -17.78 5.52 -0.98
C PHE A 53 -16.70 4.84 -0.14
N ILE A 54 -15.46 4.80 -0.64
CA ILE A 54 -14.30 4.31 0.12
C ILE A 54 -14.14 5.13 1.40
N ARG A 55 -14.10 6.46 1.30
CA ARG A 55 -13.97 7.33 2.49
C ARG A 55 -15.11 7.15 3.49
N PHE A 56 -16.33 6.89 3.01
CA PHE A 56 -17.47 6.58 3.88
C PHE A 56 -17.23 5.31 4.70
N PHE A 57 -16.82 4.20 4.07
CA PHE A 57 -16.51 2.96 4.78
C PHE A 57 -15.29 3.07 5.71
N GLN A 58 -14.27 3.83 5.32
CA GLN A 58 -13.14 4.11 6.21
C GLN A 58 -13.57 4.86 7.48
N ARG A 59 -14.55 5.77 7.38
CA ARG A 59 -15.12 6.48 8.54
C ARG A 59 -15.99 5.59 9.42
N LEU A 60 -16.60 4.54 8.85
CA LEU A 60 -17.32 3.54 9.63
C LEU A 60 -16.36 2.71 10.50
N ARG A 61 -15.15 2.44 10.00
CA ARG A 61 -14.07 1.78 10.76
C ARG A 61 -13.41 2.71 11.77
N TYR A 62 -12.89 3.84 11.32
CA TYR A 62 -12.19 4.82 12.16
C TYR A 62 -13.16 5.88 12.69
N ARG A 63 -13.86 5.52 13.77
CA ARG A 63 -14.88 6.37 14.41
C ARG A 63 -14.30 7.41 15.38
N SER A 64 -13.09 7.18 15.90
CA SER A 64 -12.42 8.09 16.83
C SER A 64 -12.11 9.44 16.16
N PRO A 65 -12.37 10.60 16.82
CA PRO A 65 -12.02 11.91 16.28
C PRO A 65 -10.56 12.04 15.83
N ASN A 66 -9.64 11.41 16.57
CA ASN A 66 -8.20 11.45 16.27
C ASN A 66 -7.84 10.68 15.00
N ASP A 67 -8.61 9.65 14.63
CA ASP A 67 -8.36 8.85 13.44
C ASP A 67 -9.11 9.37 12.20
N ARG A 68 -10.10 10.25 12.35
CA ARG A 68 -10.90 10.78 11.22
C ARG A 68 -10.05 11.39 10.11
N PRO A 69 -8.97 12.15 10.37
CA PRO A 69 -8.11 12.70 9.31
C PRO A 69 -7.51 11.62 8.40
N LEU A 70 -7.23 10.42 8.92
CA LEU A 70 -6.65 9.30 8.17
C LEU A 70 -7.60 8.79 7.07
N THR A 71 -8.90 9.01 7.23
CA THR A 71 -9.94 8.60 6.26
C THR A 71 -10.03 9.50 5.02
N TYR A 72 -9.17 10.52 4.93
CA TYR A 72 -9.13 11.47 3.81
C TYR A 72 -8.65 10.83 2.49
N TRP A 73 -7.71 9.91 2.58
CA TRP A 73 -7.14 9.19 1.43
C TRP A 73 -8.11 8.11 0.98
N SER A 74 -8.34 7.98 -0.33
CA SER A 74 -9.31 7.01 -0.87
C SER A 74 -8.70 6.01 -1.83
N HIS A 75 -7.43 6.18 -2.19
CA HIS A 75 -6.71 5.31 -3.09
C HIS A 75 -5.24 5.31 -2.72
N ALA A 76 -4.54 4.28 -3.16
CA ALA A 76 -3.12 4.14 -2.97
C ALA A 76 -2.47 3.48 -4.19
N ALA A 77 -1.22 3.84 -4.47
CA ALA A 77 -0.42 3.26 -5.55
C ALA A 77 1.03 3.03 -5.09
N LEU A 78 1.74 2.11 -5.75
CA LEU A 78 3.16 1.87 -5.53
C LEU A 78 3.97 2.50 -6.68
N VAL A 79 5.00 3.27 -6.35
CA VAL A 79 5.98 3.73 -7.33
C VAL A 79 6.85 2.54 -7.75
N VAL A 80 7.01 2.34 -9.05
CA VAL A 80 7.85 1.26 -9.61
C VAL A 80 9.01 1.77 -10.46
N HIS A 81 9.03 3.06 -10.78
CA HIS A 81 10.09 3.69 -11.58
C HIS A 81 10.35 5.13 -11.13
N SER A 82 11.58 5.61 -11.31
CA SER A 82 12.02 6.96 -10.91
C SER A 82 11.34 8.09 -11.68
N GLU A 83 10.90 7.84 -12.91
CA GLU A 83 10.08 8.78 -13.70
C GLU A 83 8.63 8.94 -13.17
N GLY A 84 8.29 8.30 -12.05
CA GLY A 84 6.96 8.38 -11.45
C GLY A 84 5.95 7.45 -12.12
N TYR A 85 6.40 6.30 -12.66
CA TYR A 85 5.46 5.23 -13.03
C TYR A 85 4.98 4.51 -11.78
N LEU A 86 3.69 4.25 -11.76
CA LEU A 86 2.96 3.63 -10.67
C LEU A 86 2.40 2.29 -11.13
N ILE A 87 2.35 1.34 -10.21
CA ILE A 87 1.41 0.22 -10.30
C ILE A 87 0.31 0.45 -9.27
N GLU A 88 -0.91 0.27 -9.74
CA GLU A 88 -2.10 0.52 -8.95
C GLU A 88 -3.24 -0.36 -9.40
N VAL A 89 -4.27 -0.40 -8.56
CA VAL A 89 -5.47 -1.17 -8.82
C VAL A 89 -6.62 -0.21 -9.10
N LEU A 90 -7.15 -0.27 -10.32
CA LEU A 90 -8.36 0.45 -10.72
C LEU A 90 -9.53 -0.52 -10.86
N HIS A 91 -10.73 0.00 -11.13
CA HIS A 91 -11.92 -0.83 -11.37
C HIS A 91 -11.75 -1.79 -12.58
N THR A 92 -10.86 -1.49 -13.52
CA THR A 92 -10.51 -2.35 -14.65
C THR A 92 -9.48 -3.43 -14.32
N GLY A 93 -8.86 -3.37 -13.13
CA GLY A 93 -7.78 -4.26 -12.70
C GLY A 93 -6.48 -3.53 -12.41
N VAL A 94 -5.41 -4.31 -12.31
CA VAL A 94 -4.06 -3.81 -12.02
C VAL A 94 -3.43 -3.26 -13.28
N VAL A 95 -3.02 -2.00 -13.24
CA VAL A 95 -2.45 -1.27 -14.38
C VAL A 95 -1.16 -0.57 -14.00
N MET A 96 -0.34 -0.30 -15.00
CA MET A 96 0.76 0.65 -14.90
C MET A 96 0.27 2.01 -15.40
N SER A 97 0.57 3.08 -14.67
CA SER A 97 0.21 4.44 -15.07
C SER A 97 1.31 5.44 -14.70
N SER A 98 1.16 6.69 -15.12
CA SER A 98 2.05 7.77 -14.69
C SER A 98 1.39 8.58 -13.57
N ILE A 99 2.17 8.95 -12.54
CA ILE A 99 1.76 9.87 -11.47
C ILE A 99 1.18 11.18 -12.02
N LYS A 100 1.59 11.60 -13.22
CA LYS A 100 1.10 12.83 -13.87
C LYS A 100 -0.43 12.87 -14.01
N LYS A 101 -1.11 11.71 -14.09
CA LYS A 101 -2.58 11.67 -14.13
C LYS A 101 -3.25 12.20 -12.85
N TYR A 102 -2.50 12.27 -11.75
CA TYR A 102 -2.95 12.78 -10.46
C TYR A 102 -2.58 14.26 -10.25
N ARG A 103 -2.09 14.96 -11.28
CA ARG A 103 -1.68 16.36 -11.17
C ARG A 103 -2.76 17.27 -10.59
N ASP A 104 -4.03 17.04 -10.93
CA ASP A 104 -5.14 17.87 -10.47
C ASP A 104 -5.81 17.33 -9.19
N GLN A 105 -5.15 16.38 -8.52
CA GLN A 105 -5.62 15.75 -7.28
C GLN A 105 -4.61 15.97 -6.17
N ASP A 106 -5.08 15.93 -4.93
CA ASP A 106 -4.20 15.97 -3.77
C ASP A 106 -3.66 14.56 -3.51
N TYR A 107 -2.34 14.45 -3.34
CA TYR A 107 -1.70 13.17 -3.05
C TYR A 107 -0.49 13.36 -2.13
N TYR A 108 -0.11 12.30 -1.44
CA TYR A 108 1.05 12.26 -0.56
C TYR A 108 1.98 11.13 -1.00
N CYS A 109 3.25 11.42 -1.22
CA CYS A 109 4.26 10.41 -1.49
C CYS A 109 5.00 10.07 -0.20
N VAL A 110 4.84 8.85 0.29
CA VAL A 110 5.59 8.29 1.41
C VAL A 110 6.87 7.68 0.87
N ARG A 111 8.00 8.29 1.24
CA ARG A 111 9.31 7.72 0.94
C ARG A 111 9.69 6.71 2.00
N LEU A 112 10.01 5.49 1.56
CA LEU A 112 10.40 4.43 2.47
C LEU A 112 11.93 4.30 2.51
N GLY A 113 12.49 4.01 3.67
CA GLY A 113 13.93 3.76 3.85
C GLY A 113 14.38 2.38 3.35
N LEU A 114 13.81 1.88 2.26
CA LEU A 114 14.10 0.54 1.72
C LEU A 114 15.50 0.47 1.08
N SER A 115 16.17 -0.67 1.30
CA SER A 115 17.36 -1.04 0.53
C SER A 115 17.02 -1.22 -0.96
N GLU A 116 18.00 -1.15 -1.86
CA GLU A 116 17.71 -1.38 -3.27
C GLU A 116 17.16 -2.77 -3.57
N ALA A 117 17.61 -3.79 -2.83
CA ALA A 117 17.12 -5.16 -2.99
C ALA A 117 15.64 -5.24 -2.62
N ASP A 118 15.26 -4.62 -1.50
CA ASP A 118 13.87 -4.59 -1.02
C ASP A 118 12.97 -3.77 -1.96
N ARG A 119 13.46 -2.65 -2.50
CA ARG A 119 12.75 -1.88 -3.54
C ARG A 119 12.49 -2.72 -4.79
N ARG A 120 13.49 -3.47 -5.25
CA ARG A 120 13.36 -4.38 -6.40
C ARG A 120 12.37 -5.50 -6.12
N ALA A 121 12.38 -6.08 -4.91
CA ALA A 121 11.45 -7.13 -4.52
C ALA A 121 9.99 -6.62 -4.54
N ALA A 122 9.73 -5.48 -3.92
CA ALA A 122 8.40 -4.85 -3.91
C ALA A 122 7.93 -4.48 -5.33
N ALA A 123 8.78 -3.85 -6.13
CA ALA A 123 8.46 -3.50 -7.51
C ALA A 123 8.18 -4.75 -8.36
N ARG A 124 9.00 -5.80 -8.24
CA ARG A 124 8.82 -7.06 -8.98
C ARG A 124 7.50 -7.73 -8.65
N PHE A 125 7.09 -7.72 -7.38
CA PHE A 125 5.78 -8.22 -6.98
C PHE A 125 4.64 -7.38 -7.59
N ALA A 126 4.74 -6.05 -7.54
CA ALA A 126 3.74 -5.20 -8.15
C ALA A 126 3.63 -5.46 -9.67
N PHE A 127 4.76 -5.64 -10.36
CA PHE A 127 4.79 -6.00 -11.78
C PHE A 127 4.12 -7.35 -12.06
N SER A 128 4.31 -8.35 -11.21
CA SER A 128 3.69 -9.67 -11.39
C SER A 128 2.16 -9.63 -11.25
N CYS A 129 1.63 -8.57 -10.64
CA CYS A 129 0.20 -8.34 -10.50
C CYS A 129 -0.44 -7.67 -11.72
N LEU A 130 0.33 -7.19 -12.70
CA LEU A 130 -0.22 -6.52 -13.87
C LEU A 130 -1.28 -7.37 -14.58
N ARG A 131 -2.37 -6.71 -15.01
CA ARG A 131 -3.54 -7.32 -15.67
C ARG A 131 -4.36 -8.27 -14.80
N GLN A 132 -4.00 -8.48 -13.53
CA GLN A 132 -4.91 -9.16 -12.60
C GLN A 132 -6.21 -8.36 -12.45
N LYS A 133 -7.32 -9.06 -12.32
CA LYS A 133 -8.64 -8.44 -12.25
C LYS A 133 -8.84 -7.75 -10.90
N TYR A 134 -9.62 -6.67 -10.92
CA TYR A 134 -10.03 -5.97 -9.71
C TYR A 134 -10.89 -6.89 -8.85
N GLY A 135 -10.58 -6.93 -7.55
CA GLY A 135 -11.35 -7.69 -6.57
C GLY A 135 -12.66 -7.04 -6.18
N ALA A 136 -13.58 -6.80 -7.13
CA ALA A 136 -14.86 -6.14 -6.85
C ALA A 136 -15.66 -6.86 -5.75
N LEU A 137 -15.66 -8.20 -5.77
CA LEU A 137 -16.32 -8.99 -4.75
C LEU A 137 -15.61 -8.87 -3.38
N GLY A 138 -14.28 -8.83 -3.36
CA GLY A 138 -13.51 -8.57 -2.14
C GLY A 138 -13.84 -7.19 -1.56
N PHE A 139 -13.96 -6.16 -2.41
CA PHE A 139 -14.36 -4.81 -2.00
C PHE A 139 -15.80 -4.77 -1.45
N VAL A 140 -16.74 -5.47 -2.08
CA VAL A 140 -18.13 -5.57 -1.60
C VAL A 140 -18.20 -6.29 -0.25
N LEU A 141 -17.50 -7.41 -0.10
CA LEU A 141 -17.43 -8.17 1.15
C LEU A 141 -16.77 -7.36 2.27
N LEU A 142 -15.70 -6.62 1.97
CA LEU A 142 -15.08 -5.69 2.92
C LEU A 142 -16.06 -4.59 3.34
N GLY A 143 -16.79 -4.00 2.38
CA GLY A 143 -17.85 -3.04 2.68
C GLY A 143 -18.95 -3.60 3.59
N PHE A 144 -19.36 -4.85 3.35
CA PHE A 144 -20.35 -5.53 4.20
C PHE A 144 -19.81 -5.84 5.60
N SER A 145 -18.58 -6.37 5.71
CA SER A 145 -17.92 -6.64 6.99
C SER A 145 -17.84 -5.37 7.85
N LEU A 146 -17.50 -4.23 7.23
CA LEU A 146 -17.47 -2.93 7.90
C LEU A 146 -18.84 -2.44 8.40
N LEU A 147 -19.91 -2.71 7.66
CA LEU A 147 -21.27 -2.38 8.08
C LEU A 147 -21.74 -3.28 9.22
N SER A 148 -21.35 -4.55 9.18
CA SER A 148 -21.72 -5.55 10.20
C SER A 148 -20.81 -5.57 11.43
N GLY A 149 -19.79 -4.69 11.49
CA GLY A 149 -18.90 -4.57 12.64
C GLY A 149 -17.81 -5.66 12.71
N ASP A 150 -17.20 -5.99 11.58
CA ASP A 150 -16.14 -7.00 11.44
C ASP A 150 -16.60 -8.42 11.85
N LEU A 151 -17.90 -8.73 11.73
CA LEU A 151 -18.49 -10.01 12.14
C LEU A 151 -17.95 -11.23 11.36
N PHE A 152 -17.32 -11.01 10.20
CA PHE A 152 -16.76 -12.05 9.34
C PHE A 152 -15.45 -11.60 8.68
N GLU A 153 -14.51 -12.54 8.54
CA GLU A 153 -13.25 -12.32 7.80
C GLU A 153 -13.48 -12.30 6.28
N VAL A 154 -12.81 -11.38 5.59
CA VAL A 154 -12.84 -11.35 4.12
C VAL A 154 -11.88 -12.42 3.59
N PRO A 155 -12.36 -13.42 2.81
CA PRO A 155 -11.50 -14.47 2.30
C PRO A 155 -10.48 -13.91 1.31
N ASP A 156 -9.22 -14.31 1.47
CA ASP A 156 -8.17 -13.99 0.52
C ASP A 156 -8.31 -14.82 -0.75
N ARG A 157 -8.82 -14.21 -1.82
CA ARG A 157 -8.97 -14.85 -3.12
C ARG A 157 -7.85 -14.52 -4.11
N GLY A 158 -6.77 -13.89 -3.64
CA GLY A 158 -5.69 -13.40 -4.50
C GLY A 158 -6.11 -12.28 -5.46
N GLN A 159 -7.34 -11.76 -5.34
CA GLN A 159 -7.78 -10.57 -6.08
C GLN A 159 -7.28 -9.32 -5.37
N GLN A 160 -6.80 -8.35 -6.15
CA GLN A 160 -6.11 -7.19 -5.60
C GLN A 160 -7.09 -6.06 -5.31
N GLY A 161 -7.08 -5.57 -4.07
CA GLY A 161 -7.46 -4.20 -3.73
C GLY A 161 -6.22 -3.30 -3.73
N CYS A 162 -6.39 -1.98 -3.86
CA CYS A 162 -5.24 -1.07 -3.95
C CYS A 162 -4.31 -1.16 -2.73
N ALA A 163 -4.86 -1.10 -1.51
CA ALA A 163 -4.08 -1.24 -0.29
C ALA A 163 -3.53 -2.66 -0.10
N ALA A 164 -4.33 -3.70 -0.41
CA ALA A 164 -3.89 -5.09 -0.34
C ALA A 164 -2.65 -5.37 -1.20
N MET A 165 -2.63 -4.88 -2.44
CA MET A 165 -1.51 -5.07 -3.35
C MET A 165 -0.23 -4.39 -2.83
N ILE A 166 -0.37 -3.16 -2.32
CA ILE A 166 0.76 -2.41 -1.75
C ILE A 166 1.32 -3.13 -0.53
N VAL A 167 0.45 -3.59 0.37
CA VAL A 167 0.85 -4.35 1.56
C VAL A 167 1.63 -5.59 1.15
N ARG A 168 1.10 -6.41 0.23
CA ARG A 168 1.82 -7.61 -0.24
C ARG A 168 3.15 -7.30 -0.90
N ALA A 169 3.21 -6.22 -1.68
CA ALA A 169 4.46 -5.77 -2.28
C ALA A 169 5.49 -5.39 -1.21
N LEU A 170 5.07 -4.66 -0.18
CA LEU A 170 5.93 -4.23 0.91
C LEU A 170 6.29 -5.36 1.90
N GLU A 171 5.45 -6.38 2.02
CA GLU A 171 5.79 -7.62 2.72
C GLU A 171 6.95 -8.36 2.04
N GLN A 172 7.07 -8.29 0.70
CA GLN A 172 8.27 -8.79 0.00
C GLN A 172 9.55 -8.00 0.33
N ALA A 173 9.39 -6.77 0.83
CA ALA A 173 10.45 -5.91 1.33
C ALA A 173 10.66 -6.05 2.85
N GLY A 174 9.95 -6.98 3.51
CA GLY A 174 10.07 -7.27 4.93
C GLY A 174 9.27 -6.35 5.84
N LEU A 175 8.37 -5.51 5.32
CA LEU A 175 7.47 -4.70 6.15
C LEU A 175 6.35 -5.57 6.72
N LYS A 176 5.92 -5.24 7.94
CA LYS A 176 4.82 -5.89 8.64
C LYS A 176 3.69 -4.89 8.88
N PHE A 177 2.46 -5.36 8.76
CA PHE A 177 1.26 -4.55 8.94
C PHE A 177 0.33 -5.19 9.97
N ASP A 178 -0.47 -4.37 10.64
CA ASP A 178 -1.35 -4.81 11.74
C ASP A 178 -2.56 -5.62 11.27
N ARG A 179 -2.86 -5.61 9.96
CA ARG A 179 -3.99 -6.33 9.37
C ARG A 179 -3.55 -7.11 8.14
N LYS A 180 -4.30 -8.18 7.85
CA LYS A 180 -4.12 -8.99 6.64
C LYS A 180 -4.39 -8.13 5.40
N PRO A 181 -3.69 -8.38 4.27
CA PRO A 181 -3.84 -7.56 3.06
C PRO A 181 -5.29 -7.37 2.58
N PRO A 182 -6.19 -8.38 2.56
CA PRO A 182 -7.58 -8.20 2.11
C PRO A 182 -8.40 -7.21 2.95
N ASP A 183 -8.04 -7.03 4.21
CA ASP A 183 -8.75 -6.16 5.15
C ASP A 183 -8.19 -4.74 5.19
N MET A 184 -7.04 -4.49 4.54
CA MET A 184 -6.36 -3.20 4.54
C MET A 184 -7.07 -2.19 3.64
N MET A 185 -7.22 -0.96 4.14
CA MET A 185 -7.74 0.20 3.40
C MET A 185 -6.68 1.31 3.29
N PRO A 186 -6.84 2.29 2.39
CA PRO A 186 -5.95 3.45 2.30
C PRO A 186 -5.72 4.18 3.64
N CYS A 187 -6.74 4.27 4.51
CA CYS A 187 -6.58 4.84 5.85
C CYS A 187 -5.66 4.02 6.78
N ASP A 188 -5.58 2.70 6.60
CA ASP A 188 -4.68 1.85 7.37
C ASP A 188 -3.22 2.09 6.96
N LEU A 189 -2.96 2.27 5.66
CA LEU A 189 -1.66 2.71 5.16
C LEU A 189 -1.32 4.11 5.67
N ALA A 190 -2.28 5.04 5.65
CA ALA A 190 -2.10 6.38 6.18
C ALA A 190 -1.75 6.35 7.67
N LYS A 191 -2.42 5.50 8.46
CA LYS A 191 -2.12 5.30 9.88
C LYS A 191 -0.71 4.75 10.08
N HIS A 192 -0.38 3.68 9.36
CA HIS A 192 0.92 3.01 9.44
C HIS A 192 2.09 3.96 9.11
N PHE A 193 1.91 4.86 8.13
CA PHE A 193 2.93 5.84 7.73
C PHE A 193 2.82 7.20 8.43
N GLY A 194 1.84 7.41 9.32
CA GLY A 194 1.62 8.67 10.01
C GLY A 194 1.21 9.83 9.09
N VAL A 195 0.46 9.55 8.01
CA VAL A 195 0.06 10.55 7.00
C VAL A 195 -1.34 11.08 7.27
N VAL A 196 -1.40 12.31 7.77
CA VAL A 196 -2.63 13.11 7.85
C VAL A 196 -2.63 14.17 6.74
N PRO A 197 -3.81 14.69 6.32
CA PRO A 197 -3.88 15.78 5.35
C PRO A 197 -3.16 17.03 5.86
#